data_AF-A0A1I3TYH6-F1
#
_entry.id   AF-A0A1I3TYH6-F1
#
_cell.length_a   1.000
_cell.length_b   1.000
_cell.length_c   1.000
_cell.angle_alpha   90.00
_cell.angle_beta   90.00
_cell.angle_gamma   90.00
#
_symmetry.space_group_name_H-M   'P 1'
#
loop_
_entity.id
_entity.type
_entity.pdbx_description
1 polymer ?
#
loop_
_entity_poly.entity_id
_entity_poly.type
_entity_poly.pdbx_seq_one_letter_code
_entity_poly.pdbx_strand_id
1 'polypeptide(L)'
;MGIGPRYVGANEKKQTELEERIVERLLVDRQAPVDVLRDVMAGPDAPDPLEAVFALTTVASDMSTWHEEDLRELSEHCFQDAALFICELWAAGYELKAPEGVRRAMPSPASDPDQSFSSTTEPTE
;
A
#
# COMPACT_ATOMS: atom_id res chain seq x y z
N MET A 1 -10.72 -36.63 -5.84
CA MET A 1 -10.47 -35.38 -6.58
C MET A 1 -10.33 -34.26 -5.56
N GLY A 2 -9.11 -33.78 -5.32
CA GLY A 2 -8.85 -32.74 -4.32
C GLY A 2 -8.99 -31.34 -4.95
N ILE A 3 -9.94 -30.55 -4.47
CA ILE A 3 -10.02 -29.11 -4.72
C ILE A 3 -9.30 -28.45 -3.55
N GLY A 4 -7.97 -28.34 -3.66
CA GLY A 4 -7.16 -27.44 -2.82
C GLY A 4 -6.89 -26.13 -3.57
N PRO A 5 -6.65 -25.00 -2.88
CA PRO A 5 -6.61 -23.66 -3.45
C PRO A 5 -5.35 -23.44 -4.29
N ARG A 6 -5.36 -23.94 -5.53
CA ARG A 6 -4.26 -23.75 -6.49
C ARG A 6 -3.98 -22.29 -6.85
N TYR A 7 -4.92 -21.39 -6.58
CA TYR A 7 -4.78 -19.95 -6.84
C TYR A 7 -4.05 -19.19 -5.73
N VAL A 8 -4.09 -19.66 -4.47
CA VAL A 8 -3.44 -18.96 -3.34
C VAL A 8 -1.92 -19.15 -3.39
N GLY A 9 -1.45 -20.39 -3.60
CA GLY A 9 -0.01 -20.68 -3.64
C GLY A 9 0.74 -20.10 -4.84
N ALA A 10 0.06 -19.82 -5.96
CA ALA A 10 0.67 -19.16 -7.12
C ALA A 10 0.89 -17.65 -6.90
N ASN A 11 0.00 -17.02 -6.13
CA ASN A 11 0.12 -15.60 -5.78
C ASN A 11 1.17 -15.41 -4.67
N GLU A 12 1.19 -16.30 -3.68
CA GLU A 12 2.21 -16.32 -2.62
C GLU A 12 3.62 -16.45 -3.20
N LYS A 13 3.85 -17.36 -4.16
CA LYS A 13 5.18 -17.53 -4.77
C LYS A 13 5.68 -16.26 -5.47
N LYS A 14 4.80 -15.58 -6.22
CA LYS A 14 5.15 -14.33 -6.90
C LYS A 14 5.44 -13.20 -5.91
N GLN A 15 4.66 -13.13 -4.84
CA GLN A 15 4.86 -12.16 -3.78
C GLN A 15 6.20 -12.39 -3.07
N THR A 16 6.54 -13.64 -2.75
CA THR A 16 7.85 -13.98 -2.17
C THR A 16 9.01 -13.64 -3.11
N GLU A 17 8.90 -13.96 -4.40
CA GLU A 17 9.94 -13.60 -5.39
C GLU A 17 10.11 -12.07 -5.51
N LEU A 18 9.02 -11.31 -5.38
CA LEU A 18 9.06 -9.85 -5.37
C LEU A 18 9.74 -9.30 -4.12
N GLU A 19 9.41 -9.84 -2.94
CA GLU A 19 10.03 -9.47 -1.67
C GLU A 19 11.54 -9.79 -1.66
N GLU A 20 11.94 -10.97 -2.14
CA GLU A 20 13.35 -11.36 -2.29
C GLU A 20 14.13 -10.38 -3.16
N ARG A 21 13.56 -9.97 -4.31
CA ARG A 21 14.17 -8.97 -5.20
C ARG A 21 14.29 -7.59 -4.54
N ILE A 22 13.30 -7.20 -3.74
CA ILE A 22 13.34 -5.93 -3.00
C ILE A 22 14.43 -5.99 -1.94
N VAL A 23 14.53 -7.09 -1.19
CA VAL A 23 15.59 -7.32 -0.20
C VAL A 23 16.97 -7.24 -0.85
N GLU A 24 17.18 -7.90 -1.99
CA GLU A 24 18.45 -7.84 -2.73
C GLU A 24 18.83 -6.39 -3.06
N ARG A 25 17.91 -5.62 -3.66
CA ARG A 25 18.20 -4.22 -4.03
C ARG A 25 18.43 -3.30 -2.84
N LEU A 26 17.70 -3.48 -1.75
CA LEU A 26 17.82 -2.64 -0.55
C LEU A 26 19.08 -2.97 0.26
N LEU A 27 19.32 -4.25 0.55
CA LEU A 27 20.34 -4.68 1.52
C LEU A 27 21.68 -5.01 0.86
N VAL A 28 21.67 -5.53 -0.37
CA VAL A 28 22.88 -5.89 -1.12
C VAL A 28 23.32 -4.72 -1.99
N ASP A 29 22.44 -4.23 -2.86
CA ASP A 29 22.78 -3.15 -3.80
C ASP A 29 22.71 -1.75 -3.17
N ARG A 30 22.18 -1.64 -1.94
CA ARG A 30 22.08 -0.38 -1.16
C ARG A 30 21.33 0.73 -1.90
N GLN A 31 20.32 0.36 -2.67
CA GLN A 31 19.45 1.33 -3.35
C GLN A 31 18.49 2.01 -2.37
N ALA A 32 18.08 3.23 -2.69
CA ALA A 32 17.05 3.94 -1.95
C ALA A 32 15.67 3.28 -2.20
N PRO A 33 14.74 3.25 -1.22
CA PRO A 33 13.47 2.55 -1.37
C PRO A 33 12.63 3.05 -2.55
N VAL A 34 12.58 4.36 -2.79
CA VAL A 34 11.90 4.95 -3.96
C VAL A 34 12.48 4.47 -5.30
N ASP A 35 13.80 4.30 -5.39
CA ASP A 35 14.45 3.82 -6.61
C ASP A 35 14.15 2.34 -6.84
N VAL A 36 14.13 1.54 -5.75
CA VAL A 36 13.71 0.14 -5.81
C VAL A 36 12.29 0.00 -6.35
N LEU A 37 11.34 0.80 -5.86
CA LEU A 37 9.96 0.79 -6.37
C LEU A 37 9.91 1.15 -7.86
N ARG A 38 10.59 2.22 -8.27
CA ARG A 38 10.62 2.66 -9.67
C ARG A 38 11.22 1.59 -10.58
N ASP A 39 12.32 0.98 -10.18
CA ASP A 39 12.99 -0.06 -10.96
C ASP A 39 12.17 -1.36 -11.02
N VAL A 40 11.41 -1.69 -9.97
CA VAL A 40 10.46 -2.81 -9.98
C VAL A 40 9.35 -2.54 -11.00
N MET A 41 8.82 -1.31 -11.01
CA MET A 41 7.73 -0.89 -11.89
C MET A 41 8.16 -0.67 -13.35
N ALA A 42 9.44 -0.42 -13.61
CA ALA A 42 9.99 -0.26 -14.96
C ALA A 42 10.30 -1.60 -15.66
N GLY A 43 10.21 -2.73 -14.94
CA GLY A 43 10.54 -4.05 -15.46
C GLY A 43 9.51 -4.58 -16.48
N PRO A 44 9.89 -5.55 -17.34
CA PRO A 44 8.98 -6.16 -18.30
C PRO A 44 7.82 -6.94 -17.65
N ASP A 45 8.02 -7.41 -16.42
CA ASP A 45 7.03 -8.11 -15.60
C ASP A 45 6.64 -7.24 -14.38
N ALA A 46 6.36 -5.96 -14.61
CA ALA A 46 5.99 -5.02 -13.55
C ALA A 46 4.74 -5.53 -12.77
N PRO A 47 4.80 -5.62 -11.44
CA PRO A 47 3.66 -6.01 -10.61
C PRO A 47 2.59 -4.91 -10.58
N ASP A 48 1.43 -5.18 -9.97
CA ASP A 48 0.51 -4.11 -9.64
C ASP A 48 1.20 -3.12 -8.67
N PRO A 49 1.00 -1.80 -8.80
CA PRO A 49 1.66 -0.83 -7.93
C PRO A 49 1.43 -1.08 -6.43
N LEU A 50 0.25 -1.57 -6.03
CA LEU A 50 -0.01 -1.92 -4.63
C LEU A 50 0.70 -3.20 -4.22
N GLU A 51 0.90 -4.16 -5.11
CA GLU A 51 1.69 -5.36 -4.83
C GLU A 51 3.15 -4.98 -4.55
N ALA A 52 3.73 -4.06 -5.34
CA ALA A 52 5.07 -3.52 -5.11
C ALA A 52 5.18 -2.79 -3.77
N VAL A 53 4.22 -1.91 -3.48
CA VAL A 53 4.17 -1.20 -2.19
C VAL A 53 3.99 -2.16 -1.03
N PHE A 54 3.08 -3.13 -1.17
CA PHE A 54 2.84 -4.14 -0.14
C PHE A 54 4.11 -4.94 0.14
N ALA A 55 4.78 -5.45 -0.90
CA ALA A 55 6.05 -6.15 -0.78
C ALA A 55 7.12 -5.30 -0.06
N LEU A 56 7.27 -4.03 -0.44
CA LEU A 56 8.22 -3.12 0.23
C LEU A 56 7.88 -2.94 1.72
N THR A 57 6.61 -2.74 2.06
CA THR A 57 6.19 -2.56 3.46
C THR A 57 6.30 -3.84 4.28
N THR A 58 6.14 -5.03 3.66
CA THR A 58 6.40 -6.32 4.30
C THR A 58 7.88 -6.45 4.64
N VAL A 59 8.76 -6.16 3.70
CA VAL A 59 10.23 -6.17 3.91
C VAL A 59 10.62 -5.14 4.98
N ALA A 60 10.06 -3.94 4.93
CA ALA A 60 10.27 -2.91 5.96
C ALA A 60 9.85 -3.40 7.35
N SER A 61 8.67 -4.01 7.45
CA SER A 61 8.19 -4.58 8.70
C SER A 61 9.13 -5.66 9.23
N ASP A 62 9.67 -6.54 8.38
CA ASP A 62 10.63 -7.55 8.80
C ASP A 62 11.93 -6.91 9.33
N MET A 63 12.51 -5.98 8.58
CA MET A 63 13.71 -5.22 9.00
C MET A 63 13.52 -4.47 10.31
N SER A 64 12.31 -3.93 10.57
CA SER A 64 12.01 -3.20 11.81
C SER A 64 12.13 -4.05 13.08
N THR A 65 12.07 -5.38 12.95
CA THR A 65 12.18 -6.30 14.08
C THR A 65 13.63 -6.65 14.43
N TRP A 66 14.59 -6.26 13.58
CA TRP A 66 16.00 -6.54 13.78
C TRP A 66 16.60 -5.50 14.74
N HIS A 67 17.65 -5.89 15.47
CA HIS A 67 18.18 -5.07 16.56
C HIS A 67 19.19 -4.01 16.07
N GLU A 68 19.44 -3.95 14.77
CA GLU A 68 20.38 -3.04 14.12
C GLU A 68 19.72 -1.70 13.82
N GLU A 69 20.34 -0.61 14.30
CA GLU A 69 19.80 0.75 14.13
C GLU A 69 19.69 1.15 12.65
N ASP A 70 20.71 0.83 11.84
CA ASP A 70 20.72 1.12 10.41
C ASP A 70 19.53 0.46 9.67
N LEU A 71 19.11 -0.73 10.10
CA LEU A 71 17.96 -1.43 9.50
C LEU A 71 16.63 -0.86 9.97
N ARG A 72 16.56 -0.38 11.21
CA ARG A 72 15.38 0.35 11.71
C ARG A 72 15.18 1.64 10.92
N GLU A 73 16.25 2.42 10.72
CA GLU A 73 16.21 3.65 9.91
C GLU A 73 15.81 3.35 8.45
N LEU A 74 16.41 2.31 7.85
CA LEU A 74 16.04 1.90 6.50
C LEU A 74 14.57 1.47 6.39
N SER A 75 14.06 0.75 7.39
CA SER A 75 12.64 0.39 7.50
C SER A 75 11.75 1.64 7.53
N GLU A 76 12.08 2.64 8.34
CA GLU A 76 11.33 3.91 8.41
C GLU A 76 11.29 4.61 7.05
N HIS A 77 12.43 4.69 6.35
CA HIS A 77 12.49 5.23 4.99
C HIS A 77 11.64 4.42 4.00
N CYS A 78 11.62 3.08 4.11
CA CYS A 78 10.77 2.24 3.26
C CYS A 78 9.28 2.57 3.45
N PHE A 79 8.82 2.75 4.70
CA PHE A 79 7.44 3.15 4.97
C PHE A 79 7.13 4.54 4.44
N GLN A 80 8.05 5.49 4.61
CA GLN A 80 7.88 6.86 4.12
C GLN A 80 7.79 6.93 2.60
N ASP A 81 8.72 6.29 1.90
CA ASP A 81 8.76 6.27 0.43
C ASP A 81 7.56 5.49 -0.13
N ALA A 82 7.15 4.40 0.51
CA ALA A 82 5.92 3.68 0.15
C ALA A 82 4.68 4.59 0.22
N ALA A 83 4.55 5.37 1.30
CA ALA A 83 3.43 6.30 1.47
C ALA A 83 3.44 7.41 0.42
N LEU A 84 4.62 8.00 0.12
CA LEU A 84 4.78 9.00 -0.93
C LEU A 84 4.45 8.42 -2.30
N PHE A 85 4.92 7.22 -2.59
CA PHE A 85 4.66 6.54 -3.85
C PHE A 85 3.16 6.29 -4.05
N ILE A 86 2.43 5.86 -3.02
CA ILE A 86 0.95 5.74 -3.09
C ILE A 86 0.30 7.10 -3.40
N CYS A 87 0.76 8.19 -2.77
CA CYS A 87 0.24 9.52 -3.04
C CYS A 87 0.48 9.93 -4.50
N GLU A 88 1.67 9.64 -5.05
CA GLU A 88 1.99 9.87 -6.46
C GLU A 88 1.09 9.07 -7.40
N LEU A 89 0.84 7.79 -7.08
CA LEU A 89 -0.08 6.93 -7.85
C LEU A 89 -1.49 7.53 -7.88
N TRP A 90 -2.03 7.94 -6.74
CA TRP A 90 -3.35 8.56 -6.68
C TRP A 90 -3.40 9.90 -7.42
N ALA A 91 -2.37 10.73 -7.31
CA ALA A 91 -2.27 11.97 -8.05
C ALA A 91 -2.21 11.73 -9.58
N ALA A 92 -1.63 10.61 -10.01
CA ALA A 92 -1.60 10.16 -11.40
C ALA A 92 -2.90 9.48 -11.87
N GLY A 93 -3.90 9.34 -11.00
CA GLY A 93 -5.20 8.75 -11.33
C GLY A 93 -5.29 7.24 -11.15
N TYR A 94 -4.38 6.62 -10.39
CA TYR A 94 -4.51 5.22 -10.01
C TYR A 94 -5.75 5.00 -9.14
N GLU A 95 -6.61 4.06 -9.53
CA GLU A 95 -7.81 3.71 -8.78
C GLU A 95 -7.70 2.32 -8.15
N LEU A 96 -8.00 2.24 -6.85
CA LEU A 96 -8.13 0.97 -6.15
C LEU A 96 -9.29 0.16 -6.74
N LYS A 97 -8.98 -0.96 -7.39
CA LYS A 97 -9.97 -1.93 -7.87
C LYS A 97 -10.51 -2.71 -6.68
N ALA A 98 -11.83 -2.76 -6.54
CA ALA A 98 -12.46 -3.66 -5.58
C ALA A 98 -12.24 -5.11 -6.03
N PRO A 99 -12.06 -6.07 -5.09
CA PRO A 99 -12.06 -7.48 -5.43
C PRO A 99 -13.38 -7.85 -6.12
N GLU A 100 -13.31 -8.66 -7.17
CA GLU A 100 -14.51 -9.12 -7.87
C GLU A 100 -15.47 -9.80 -6.88
N GLY A 101 -16.72 -9.33 -6.85
CA GLY A 101 -17.76 -9.83 -5.93
C GLY A 101 -17.98 -8.99 -4.67
N VAL A 102 -17.11 -8.01 -4.37
CA VAL A 102 -17.36 -7.03 -3.30
C VAL A 102 -18.17 -5.87 -3.87
N ARG A 103 -19.48 -5.85 -3.62
CA ARG A 103 -20.28 -4.64 -3.89
C ARG A 103 -19.81 -3.55 -2.93
N ARG A 104 -19.13 -2.51 -3.42
CA ARG A 104 -18.99 -1.25 -2.68
C ARG A 104 -20.41 -0.79 -2.34
N ALA A 105 -20.77 -0.84 -1.06
CA ALA A 105 -21.89 -0.05 -0.56
C ALA A 105 -21.45 1.41 -0.67
N MET A 106 -21.68 2.02 -1.84
CA MET A 106 -21.63 3.47 -1.93
C MET A 106 -22.69 4.00 -0.97
N PRO A 107 -22.37 4.85 0.01
CA PRO A 107 -23.40 5.70 0.59
C PRO A 107 -23.97 6.50 -0.58
N SER A 108 -25.25 6.27 -0.89
CA SER A 108 -25.98 7.09 -1.84
C SER A 108 -25.81 8.55 -1.40
N PRO A 109 -25.44 9.49 -2.28
CA PRO A 109 -25.60 10.90 -1.98
C PRO A 109 -27.11 11.16 -1.99
N ALA A 110 -27.76 10.88 -0.85
CA ALA A 110 -29.03 11.50 -0.57
C ALA A 110 -28.71 12.98 -0.41
N SER A 111 -29.02 13.74 -1.46
CA SER A 111 -29.09 15.19 -1.40
C SER A 111 -29.89 15.61 -0.15
N ASP A 112 -29.26 16.44 0.68
CA ASP A 112 -29.78 17.28 1.77
C ASP A 112 -31.14 17.95 1.48
N PRO A 113 -31.88 18.56 2.45
CA PRO A 113 -31.47 18.98 3.80
C PRO A 113 -32.53 18.71 4.91
N ASP A 114 -32.10 18.45 6.14
CA ASP A 114 -32.90 18.88 7.30
C ASP A 114 -31.97 19.42 8.38
N GLN A 115 -31.41 20.59 8.08
CA GLN A 115 -30.85 21.46 9.11
C GLN A 115 -31.99 21.95 9.98
N SER A 116 -32.35 21.19 11.01
CA SER A 116 -33.01 21.75 12.17
C SER A 116 -31.94 22.49 12.99
N PHE A 117 -31.59 23.68 12.52
CA PHE A 117 -30.88 24.68 13.31
C PHE A 117 -31.81 25.05 14.48
N SER A 118 -31.59 24.43 15.63
CA SER A 118 -32.23 24.86 16.86
C SER A 118 -31.61 26.20 17.25
N SER A 119 -32.28 27.29 16.87
CA SER A 119 -31.94 28.65 17.27
C SER A 119 -31.97 28.75 18.80
N THR A 120 -30.80 28.68 19.44
CA THR A 120 -30.63 29.21 20.79
C THR A 120 -30.48 30.72 20.65
N THR A 121 -31.52 31.45 21.03
CA THR A 121 -31.53 32.90 21.16
C THR A 121 -30.49 33.36 22.18
N GLU A 122 -29.92 34.51 21.86
CA GLU A 122 -28.82 35.29 22.46
C GLU A 122 -28.81 35.50 24.00
N PRO A 123 -27.67 35.96 24.55
CA PRO A 123 -27.46 36.13 25.98
C PRO A 123 -28.17 37.38 26.52
N THR A 124 -28.60 37.33 27.77
CA THR A 124 -29.04 38.51 28.52
C THR A 124 -28.27 38.58 29.84
N GLU A 125 -27.83 39.80 30.14
CA GLU A 125 -26.93 40.32 31.18
C GLU A 125 -26.93 39.66 32.56
#